data_AF-A0A943S5B5-F1
#
_entry.id   AF-A0A943S5B5-F1
#
_cell.length_a   1.000
_cell.length_b   1.000
_cell.length_c   1.000
_cell.angle_alpha   90.00
_cell.angle_beta   90.00
_cell.angle_gamma   90.00
#
_symmetry.space_group_name_H-M   'P 1'
#
loop_
_entity.id
_entity.type
_entity.pdbx_description
1 polymer ?
#
loop_
_entity_poly.entity_id
_entity_poly.type
_entity_poly.pdbx_seq_one_letter_code
_entity_poly.pdbx_strand_id
1 'polypeptide(L)'
;FGDVDALIALGRHYYEKADDADEAEYLWKIAADKGSASAMYLIYKGYRDGKFTEKPSGKMKYLRMAADKNHAYAEYELAMQTDKRMPNVKLSYLMRAAEHGCVAAEYEIGKLYYENGQTEQGLAHLEKAAGLDLWARTQGGLFYCYTCDDWEHGMELLTSAAEENYAPAQEAIRNIQSGLNAQIFTGLCDLFYYAANVIDERAEDIHAPSGEPVISRRQRREEQAKRDGVVMQM
;
A
#
# COMPACT_ATOMS: atom_id res chain seq x y z
N PHE A 1 -9.93 28.71 -5.78
CA PHE A 1 -10.29 27.39 -6.31
C PHE A 1 -9.12 26.48 -6.05
N GLY A 2 -9.14 25.74 -4.93
CA GLY A 2 -8.02 24.92 -4.48
C GLY A 2 -7.87 23.68 -5.37
N ASP A 3 -6.65 23.46 -5.82
CA ASP A 3 -6.21 22.24 -6.46
C ASP A 3 -6.54 21.01 -5.58
N VAL A 4 -7.11 19.97 -6.20
CA VAL A 4 -7.54 18.74 -5.51
C VAL A 4 -6.33 18.05 -4.89
N ASP A 5 -5.18 18.07 -5.57
CA ASP A 5 -3.96 17.45 -5.08
C ASP A 5 -3.38 18.22 -3.90
N ALA A 6 -3.44 19.55 -3.94
CA ALA A 6 -3.08 20.39 -2.80
C ALA A 6 -3.96 20.15 -1.57
N LEU A 7 -5.27 19.91 -1.74
CA LEU A 7 -6.16 19.56 -0.63
C LEU A 7 -5.82 18.20 -0.03
N ILE A 8 -5.48 17.22 -0.86
CA ILE A 8 -5.07 15.90 -0.42
C ILE A 8 -3.76 15.97 0.36
N ALA A 9 -2.75 16.65 -0.20
CA ALA A 9 -1.44 16.82 0.41
C ALA A 9 -1.53 17.55 1.75
N LEU A 10 -2.31 18.64 1.82
CA LEU A 10 -2.52 19.36 3.06
C LEU A 10 -3.27 18.50 4.10
N GLY A 11 -4.29 17.75 3.68
CA GLY A 11 -4.98 16.82 4.57
C GLY A 11 -4.06 15.72 5.12
N ARG A 12 -3.10 15.21 4.32
CA ARG A 12 -2.08 14.27 4.81
C ARG A 12 -1.20 14.88 5.88
N HIS A 13 -0.75 16.12 5.66
CA HIS A 13 0.06 16.85 6.64
C HIS A 13 -0.65 16.98 8.00
N TYR A 14 -1.95 17.25 7.99
CA TYR A 14 -2.75 17.28 9.22
C TYR A 14 -3.00 15.88 9.79
N TYR A 15 -3.24 14.86 8.95
CA TYR A 15 -3.46 13.47 9.40
C TYR A 15 -2.26 12.83 10.11
N GLU A 16 -1.04 13.28 9.79
CA GLU A 16 0.21 12.87 10.45
C GLU A 16 0.37 13.51 11.83
N LYS A 17 -0.19 14.71 12.02
CA LYS A 17 -0.22 15.40 13.32
C LYS A 17 -1.40 14.87 14.13
N ALA A 18 -1.11 14.18 15.23
CA ALA A 18 -2.11 13.45 16.01
C ALA A 18 -3.30 14.31 16.51
N ASP A 19 -3.13 15.62 16.63
CA ASP A 19 -4.15 16.54 17.16
C ASP A 19 -5.05 17.21 16.09
N ASP A 20 -4.78 17.03 14.78
CA ASP A 20 -5.48 17.75 13.70
C ASP A 20 -6.26 16.81 12.74
N ALA A 21 -6.77 15.69 13.27
CA ALA A 21 -7.45 14.68 12.45
C ALA A 21 -8.78 15.18 11.82
N ASP A 22 -9.47 16.11 12.50
CA ASP A 22 -10.72 16.69 12.01
C ASP A 22 -10.46 17.63 10.80
N GLU A 23 -9.35 18.38 10.80
CA GLU A 23 -8.89 19.20 9.68
C GLU A 23 -8.54 18.35 8.46
N ALA A 24 -7.86 17.21 8.68
CA ALA A 24 -7.58 16.25 7.61
C ALA A 24 -8.86 15.70 6.98
N GLU A 25 -9.83 15.31 7.81
CA GLU A 25 -11.13 14.82 7.35
C GLU A 25 -11.88 15.89 6.53
N TYR A 26 -11.89 17.13 7.01
CA TYR A 26 -12.54 18.25 6.33
C TYR A 26 -11.95 18.51 4.93
N LEU A 27 -10.62 18.59 4.84
CA LEU A 27 -9.93 18.84 3.57
C LEU A 27 -10.16 17.70 2.56
N TRP A 28 -10.11 16.46 3.02
CA TRP A 28 -10.37 15.31 2.17
C TRP A 28 -11.84 15.22 1.77
N LYS A 29 -12.80 15.62 2.62
CA LYS A 29 -14.22 15.71 2.22
C LYS A 29 -14.40 16.69 1.06
N ILE A 30 -13.75 17.86 1.09
CA ILE A 30 -13.78 18.81 -0.04
C ILE A 30 -13.19 18.19 -1.31
N ALA A 31 -12.07 17.48 -1.21
CA ALA A 31 -11.46 16.80 -2.35
C ALA A 31 -12.34 15.65 -2.89
N ALA A 32 -13.00 14.91 -2.01
CA ALA A 32 -13.94 13.85 -2.37
C ALA A 32 -15.20 14.40 -3.06
N ASP A 33 -15.72 15.54 -2.61
CA ASP A 33 -16.87 16.22 -3.24
C ASP A 33 -16.52 16.73 -4.66
N LYS A 34 -15.24 17.00 -4.92
CA LYS A 34 -14.71 17.27 -6.26
C LYS A 34 -14.46 16.01 -7.09
N GLY A 35 -14.76 14.84 -6.55
CA GLY A 35 -14.69 13.56 -7.24
C GLY A 35 -13.37 12.80 -7.11
N SER A 36 -12.47 13.20 -6.20
CA SER A 36 -11.20 12.50 -5.98
C SER A 36 -11.41 11.13 -5.32
N ALA A 37 -11.09 10.07 -6.06
CA ALA A 37 -11.12 8.70 -5.55
C ALA A 37 -10.08 8.47 -4.44
N SER A 38 -8.91 9.10 -4.57
CA SER A 38 -7.84 9.07 -3.56
C SER A 38 -8.30 9.68 -2.24
N ALA A 39 -8.98 10.83 -2.28
CA ALA A 39 -9.53 11.45 -1.08
C ALA A 39 -10.61 10.58 -0.42
N MET A 40 -11.50 9.97 -1.22
CA MET A 40 -12.50 9.01 -0.70
C MET A 40 -11.83 7.82 0.00
N TYR A 41 -10.77 7.27 -0.59
CA TYR A 41 -10.01 6.18 0.03
C TYR A 41 -9.33 6.62 1.33
N LEU A 42 -8.73 7.80 1.35
CA LEU A 42 -8.09 8.37 2.55
C LEU A 42 -9.09 8.60 3.68
N ILE A 43 -10.31 9.06 3.37
CA ILE A 43 -11.38 9.18 4.37
C ILE A 43 -11.75 7.81 4.95
N TYR A 44 -11.94 6.80 4.09
CA TYR A 44 -12.19 5.44 4.54
C TYR A 44 -11.06 4.94 5.47
N LYS A 45 -9.80 5.17 5.09
CA LYS A 45 -8.63 4.79 5.87
C LYS A 45 -8.63 5.47 7.25
N GLY A 46 -8.92 6.77 7.32
CA GLY A 46 -9.00 7.49 8.59
C GLY A 46 -10.05 6.93 9.55
N TYR A 47 -11.24 6.57 9.05
CA TYR A 47 -12.26 5.89 9.86
C TYR A 47 -11.89 4.44 10.21
N ARG A 48 -11.20 3.72 9.32
CA ARG A 48 -10.74 2.34 9.56
C ARG A 48 -9.70 2.30 10.67
N ASP A 49 -8.75 3.22 10.63
CA ASP A 49 -7.63 3.31 11.56
C ASP A 49 -8.05 3.97 12.90
N GLY A 50 -9.30 4.44 13.00
CA GLY A 50 -9.86 5.04 14.22
C GLY A 50 -9.31 6.43 14.55
N LYS A 51 -8.67 7.10 13.58
CA LYS A 51 -8.14 8.47 13.76
C LYS A 51 -9.24 9.53 13.71
N PHE A 52 -10.35 9.27 13.05
CA PHE A 52 -11.49 10.19 13.00
C PHE A 52 -12.46 9.94 14.15
N THR A 53 -12.92 11.04 14.74
CA THR A 53 -13.68 11.09 16.00
C THR A 53 -15.10 10.54 15.83
N GLU A 54 -15.74 10.81 14.68
CA GLU A 54 -17.03 10.23 14.32
C GLU A 54 -16.84 8.85 13.69
N LYS A 55 -17.62 7.87 14.16
CA LYS A 55 -17.71 6.55 13.53
C LYS A 55 -18.95 6.52 12.65
N PRO A 56 -18.93 7.04 11.42
CA PRO A 56 -20.08 6.86 10.57
C PRO A 56 -20.23 5.35 10.32
N SER A 57 -21.45 4.86 10.52
CA SER A 57 -21.95 3.61 9.94
C SER A 57 -21.70 3.51 8.42
N GLY A 58 -21.31 4.62 7.77
CA GLY A 58 -20.97 4.76 6.37
C GLY A 58 -19.49 4.75 5.97
N LYS A 59 -18.49 4.34 6.78
CA LYS A 59 -17.09 4.28 6.29
C LYS A 59 -16.93 3.47 4.99
N MET A 60 -17.70 2.38 4.88
CA MET A 60 -17.76 1.54 3.68
C MET A 60 -18.35 2.24 2.46
N LYS A 61 -19.10 3.33 2.65
CA LYS A 61 -19.57 4.17 1.55
C LYS A 61 -18.39 4.82 0.84
N TYR A 62 -17.43 5.37 1.58
CA TYR A 62 -16.23 6.00 1.01
C TYR A 62 -15.35 4.98 0.28
N LEU A 63 -15.19 3.77 0.84
CA LEU A 63 -14.46 2.70 0.16
C LEU A 63 -15.13 2.31 -1.17
N ARG A 64 -16.45 2.10 -1.18
CA ARG A 64 -17.19 1.80 -2.41
C ARG A 64 -17.13 2.93 -3.42
N MET A 65 -17.29 4.18 -2.98
CA MET A 65 -17.18 5.35 -3.87
C MET A 65 -15.79 5.45 -4.52
N ALA A 66 -14.72 5.16 -3.78
CA ALA A 66 -13.37 5.12 -4.33
C ALA A 66 -13.21 3.98 -5.36
N ALA A 67 -13.70 2.79 -5.04
CA ALA A 67 -13.66 1.63 -5.93
C ALA A 67 -14.51 1.80 -7.21
N ASP A 68 -15.68 2.44 -7.11
CA ASP A 68 -16.53 2.80 -8.25
C ASP A 68 -15.87 3.83 -9.18
N LYS A 69 -14.84 4.52 -8.67
CA LYS A 69 -13.96 5.41 -9.41
C LYS A 69 -12.60 4.79 -9.71
N ASN A 70 -12.51 3.46 -9.75
CA ASN A 70 -11.33 2.70 -10.17
C ASN A 70 -10.09 2.92 -9.29
N HIS A 71 -10.27 3.26 -8.00
CA HIS A 71 -9.14 3.38 -7.09
C HIS A 71 -8.62 1.99 -6.72
N ALA A 72 -7.45 1.64 -7.24
CA ALA A 72 -6.86 0.29 -7.15
C ALA A 72 -6.83 -0.29 -5.72
N TYR A 73 -6.34 0.48 -4.74
CA TYR A 73 -6.30 0.01 -3.35
C TYR A 73 -7.69 -0.10 -2.69
N ALA A 74 -8.67 0.66 -3.18
CA ALA A 74 -10.04 0.54 -2.66
C ALA A 74 -10.69 -0.76 -3.16
N GLU A 75 -10.46 -1.11 -4.42
CA GLU A 75 -10.88 -2.39 -4.99
C GLU A 75 -10.18 -3.56 -4.29
N TYR A 76 -8.88 -3.45 -4.03
CA TYR A 76 -8.13 -4.45 -3.26
C TYR A 76 -8.70 -4.63 -1.84
N GLU A 77 -8.97 -3.53 -1.12
CA GLU A 77 -9.55 -3.61 0.22
C GLU A 77 -10.97 -4.22 0.22
N LEU A 78 -11.78 -3.96 -0.82
CA LEU A 78 -13.06 -4.64 -1.00
C LEU A 78 -12.89 -6.14 -1.27
N ALA A 79 -11.90 -6.53 -2.08
CA ALA A 79 -11.56 -7.94 -2.27
C ALA A 79 -11.21 -8.60 -0.94
N MET A 80 -10.41 -7.95 -0.09
CA MET A 80 -9.98 -8.52 1.18
C MET A 80 -11.08 -8.62 2.22
N GLN A 81 -12.14 -7.82 2.10
CA GLN A 81 -13.33 -7.90 2.95
C GLN A 81 -14.41 -8.85 2.41
N THR A 82 -14.21 -9.40 1.20
CA THR A 82 -15.16 -10.34 0.62
C THR A 82 -15.19 -11.65 1.42
N ASP A 83 -16.39 -12.19 1.62
CA ASP A 83 -16.57 -13.48 2.29
C ASP A 83 -15.76 -14.56 1.57
N LYS A 84 -15.04 -15.39 2.32
CA LYS A 84 -14.25 -16.51 1.78
C LYS A 84 -15.10 -17.50 0.97
N ARG A 85 -16.42 -17.54 1.20
CA ARG A 85 -17.39 -18.34 0.44
C ARG A 85 -17.72 -17.75 -0.94
N MET A 86 -17.23 -16.56 -1.26
CA MET A 86 -17.44 -15.86 -2.54
C MET A 86 -16.12 -15.63 -3.29
N PRO A 87 -15.35 -16.69 -3.61
CA PRO A 87 -14.02 -16.56 -4.23
C PRO A 87 -14.06 -15.85 -5.58
N ASN A 88 -15.12 -16.04 -6.37
CA ASN A 88 -15.28 -15.37 -7.66
C ASN A 88 -15.47 -13.85 -7.53
N VAL A 89 -16.15 -13.40 -6.47
CA VAL A 89 -16.32 -11.97 -6.18
C VAL A 89 -15.00 -11.37 -5.71
N LYS A 90 -14.26 -12.07 -4.84
CA LYS A 90 -12.92 -11.67 -4.41
C LYS A 90 -11.99 -11.53 -5.62
N LEU A 91 -11.93 -12.56 -6.47
CA LEU A 91 -11.10 -12.57 -7.67
C LEU A 91 -11.46 -11.43 -8.62
N SER A 92 -12.75 -11.15 -8.84
CA SER A 92 -13.19 -10.03 -9.68
C SER A 92 -12.68 -8.68 -9.18
N TYR A 93 -12.75 -8.41 -7.87
CA TYR A 93 -12.19 -7.18 -7.30
C TYR A 93 -10.67 -7.13 -7.38
N LEU A 94 -9.98 -8.26 -7.15
CA LEU A 94 -8.52 -8.30 -7.29
C LEU A 94 -8.08 -8.05 -8.73
N MET A 95 -8.76 -8.63 -9.72
CA MET A 95 -8.41 -8.41 -11.14
C MET A 95 -8.56 -6.93 -11.51
N ARG A 96 -9.63 -6.27 -11.08
CA ARG A 96 -9.81 -4.82 -11.27
C ARG A 96 -8.70 -4.02 -10.57
N ALA A 97 -8.40 -4.35 -9.31
CA ALA A 97 -7.35 -3.69 -8.56
C ALA A 97 -5.99 -3.82 -9.24
N ALA A 98 -5.66 -5.01 -9.77
CA ALA A 98 -4.42 -5.27 -10.50
C ALA A 98 -4.38 -4.53 -11.84
N GLU A 99 -5.49 -4.48 -12.58
CA GLU A 99 -5.63 -3.68 -13.81
C GLU A 99 -5.38 -2.18 -13.55
N HIS A 100 -5.80 -1.69 -12.39
CA HIS A 100 -5.54 -0.32 -11.94
C HIS A 100 -4.21 -0.15 -11.18
N GLY A 101 -3.29 -1.13 -11.24
CA GLY A 101 -1.92 -0.99 -10.76
C GLY A 101 -1.66 -1.45 -9.32
N CYS A 102 -2.59 -2.16 -8.67
CA CYS A 102 -2.34 -2.73 -7.34
C CYS A 102 -1.51 -4.01 -7.44
N VAL A 103 -0.21 -3.92 -7.16
CA VAL A 103 0.70 -5.08 -7.16
C VAL A 103 0.33 -6.13 -6.11
N ALA A 104 -0.15 -5.70 -4.94
CA ALA A 104 -0.66 -6.62 -3.92
C ALA A 104 -1.86 -7.45 -4.41
N ALA A 105 -2.69 -6.88 -5.30
CA ALA A 105 -3.77 -7.63 -5.91
C ALA A 105 -3.23 -8.71 -6.88
N GLU A 106 -2.21 -8.38 -7.68
CA GLU A 106 -1.56 -9.35 -8.58
C GLU A 106 -0.98 -10.54 -7.80
N TYR A 107 -0.30 -10.28 -6.69
CA TYR A 107 0.22 -11.32 -5.79
C TYR A 107 -0.89 -12.20 -5.22
N GLU A 108 -1.98 -11.60 -4.71
CA GLU A 108 -3.12 -12.34 -4.17
C GLU A 108 -3.87 -13.16 -5.25
N ILE A 109 -3.93 -12.69 -6.50
CA ILE A 109 -4.45 -13.47 -7.63
C ILE A 109 -3.61 -14.72 -7.84
N GLY A 110 -2.29 -14.58 -7.83
CA GLY A 110 -1.37 -15.70 -8.00
C GLY A 110 -1.55 -16.77 -6.92
N LYS A 111 -1.66 -16.36 -5.66
CA LYS A 111 -1.97 -17.26 -4.54
C LYS A 111 -3.31 -17.98 -4.72
N LEU A 112 -4.37 -17.25 -5.08
CA LEU A 112 -5.69 -17.84 -5.28
C LEU A 112 -5.70 -18.90 -6.41
N TYR A 113 -5.03 -18.63 -7.53
CA TYR A 113 -4.95 -19.62 -8.60
C TYR A 113 -4.13 -20.85 -8.17
N TYR A 114 -3.01 -20.63 -7.47
CA TYR A 114 -2.19 -21.72 -6.96
C TYR A 114 -2.97 -22.62 -5.99
N GLU A 115 -3.66 -22.03 -5.00
CA GLU A 115 -4.48 -22.73 -4.00
C GLU A 115 -5.64 -23.52 -4.64
N ASN A 116 -6.17 -23.03 -5.76
CA ASN A 116 -7.23 -23.71 -6.52
C ASN A 116 -6.70 -24.79 -7.49
N GLY A 117 -5.40 -25.11 -7.45
CA GLY A 117 -4.77 -26.12 -8.30
C GLY A 117 -4.42 -25.65 -9.71
N GLN A 118 -4.62 -24.36 -10.02
CA GLN A 118 -4.18 -23.74 -11.27
C GLN A 118 -2.72 -23.26 -11.12
N THR A 119 -1.82 -24.19 -10.79
CA THR A 119 -0.44 -23.91 -10.37
C THR A 119 0.33 -23.04 -11.35
N GLU A 120 0.38 -23.41 -12.63
CA GLU A 120 1.13 -22.65 -13.65
C GLU A 120 0.64 -21.19 -13.76
N GLN A 121 -0.68 -21.00 -13.77
CA GLN A 121 -1.28 -19.67 -13.82
C GLN A 121 -0.99 -18.88 -12.54
N GLY A 122 -1.06 -19.53 -11.37
CA GLY A 122 -0.75 -18.92 -10.09
C GLY A 122 0.69 -18.43 -10.02
N LEU A 123 1.64 -19.28 -10.41
CA LEU A 123 3.07 -18.92 -10.46
C LEU A 123 3.33 -17.79 -11.45
N ALA A 124 2.70 -17.79 -12.63
CA ALA A 124 2.86 -16.71 -13.60
C ALA A 124 2.43 -15.34 -13.05
N HIS A 125 1.34 -15.28 -12.29
CA HIS A 125 0.90 -14.06 -11.61
C HIS A 125 1.86 -13.65 -10.47
N LEU A 126 2.40 -14.62 -9.72
CA LEU A 126 3.38 -14.36 -8.66
C LEU A 126 4.70 -13.80 -9.23
N GLU A 127 5.20 -14.38 -10.32
CA GLU A 127 6.38 -13.86 -11.04
C GLU A 127 6.13 -12.45 -11.57
N LYS A 128 4.95 -12.23 -12.16
CA LYS A 128 4.57 -10.90 -12.63
C LYS A 128 4.57 -9.90 -11.47
N ALA A 129 3.97 -10.24 -10.32
CA ALA A 129 3.98 -9.38 -9.15
C ALA A 129 5.41 -9.11 -8.64
N ALA A 130 6.24 -10.15 -8.57
CA ALA A 130 7.65 -10.05 -8.15
C ALA A 130 8.51 -9.16 -9.04
N GLY A 131 8.16 -9.05 -10.32
CA GLY A 131 8.79 -8.13 -11.27
C GLY A 131 8.36 -6.66 -11.10
N LEU A 132 7.22 -6.38 -10.45
CA LEU A 132 6.65 -5.03 -10.35
C LEU A 132 7.19 -4.22 -9.17
N ASP A 133 7.37 -4.83 -7.99
CA ASP A 133 7.93 -4.14 -6.84
C ASP A 133 8.70 -5.07 -5.88
N LEU A 134 9.51 -4.46 -5.00
CA LEU A 134 10.39 -5.17 -4.05
C LEU A 134 9.63 -5.90 -2.95
N TRP A 135 8.45 -5.40 -2.56
CA TRP A 135 7.61 -6.07 -1.57
C TRP A 135 7.07 -7.38 -2.14
N ALA A 136 6.46 -7.34 -3.33
CA ALA A 136 5.91 -8.50 -4.01
C ALA A 136 7.01 -9.49 -4.41
N ARG A 137 8.21 -9.02 -4.73
CA ARG A 137 9.38 -9.89 -4.94
C ARG A 137 9.76 -10.64 -3.68
N THR A 138 9.77 -9.94 -2.55
CA THR A 138 10.04 -10.55 -1.24
C THR A 138 8.96 -11.58 -0.88
N GLN A 139 7.70 -11.24 -1.09
CA GLN A 139 6.58 -12.16 -0.87
C GLN A 139 6.64 -13.39 -1.79
N GLY A 140 6.92 -13.19 -3.08
CA GLY A 140 7.14 -14.26 -4.04
C GLY A 140 8.27 -15.18 -3.61
N GLY A 141 9.41 -14.62 -3.19
CA GLY A 141 10.53 -15.41 -2.68
C GLY A 141 10.17 -16.28 -1.47
N LEU A 142 9.47 -15.72 -0.48
CA LEU A 142 8.95 -16.49 0.66
C LEU A 142 7.94 -17.56 0.21
N PHE A 143 7.08 -17.23 -0.76
CA PHE A 143 6.10 -18.16 -1.30
C PHE A 143 6.78 -19.37 -1.94
N TYR A 144 7.80 -19.16 -2.77
CA TYR A 144 8.55 -20.24 -3.39
C TYR A 144 9.28 -21.10 -2.36
N CYS A 145 9.99 -20.48 -1.40
CA CYS A 145 10.71 -21.22 -0.36
C CYS A 145 9.80 -22.13 0.48
N TYR A 146 8.59 -21.69 0.82
CA TYR A 146 7.78 -22.35 1.85
C TYR A 146 6.48 -22.97 1.37
N THR A 147 5.99 -22.58 0.20
CA THR A 147 4.74 -23.09 -0.39
C THR A 147 5.00 -23.96 -1.61
N CYS A 148 5.97 -23.57 -2.44
CA CYS A 148 6.38 -24.37 -3.60
C CYS A 148 7.47 -25.39 -3.27
N ASP A 149 8.14 -25.26 -2.11
CA ASP A 149 9.36 -26.01 -1.77
C ASP A 149 10.49 -25.81 -2.79
N ASP A 150 10.48 -24.65 -3.48
CA ASP A 150 11.51 -24.24 -4.43
C ASP A 150 12.43 -23.23 -3.75
N TRP A 151 13.37 -23.78 -2.99
CA TRP A 151 14.28 -23.00 -2.17
C TRP A 151 15.25 -22.16 -2.99
N GLU A 152 15.76 -22.71 -4.10
CA GLU A 152 16.75 -22.05 -4.95
C GLU A 152 16.14 -20.78 -5.55
N HIS A 153 14.99 -20.91 -6.21
CA HIS A 153 14.29 -19.79 -6.83
C HIS A 153 13.78 -18.78 -5.80
N GLY A 154 13.24 -19.27 -4.68
CA GLY A 154 12.76 -18.41 -3.60
C GLY A 154 13.87 -17.55 -2.99
N MET A 155 15.06 -18.12 -2.77
CA MET A 155 16.23 -17.39 -2.27
C MET A 155 16.82 -16.43 -3.30
N GLU A 156 16.75 -16.74 -4.59
CA GLU A 156 17.16 -15.82 -5.66
C GLU A 156 16.33 -14.52 -5.61
N LEU A 157 14.99 -14.64 -5.56
CA LEU A 157 14.09 -13.49 -5.47
C LEU A 157 14.35 -12.64 -4.21
N LEU A 158 14.55 -13.30 -3.06
CA LEU A 158 14.88 -12.61 -1.80
C LEU A 158 16.22 -11.89 -1.88
N THR A 159 17.24 -12.54 -2.43
CA THR A 159 18.60 -11.98 -2.55
C THR A 159 18.58 -10.77 -3.48
N SER A 160 17.91 -10.87 -4.63
CA SER A 160 17.71 -9.75 -5.55
C SER A 160 17.06 -8.54 -4.87
N ALA A 161 15.98 -8.74 -4.11
CA ALA A 161 15.35 -7.63 -3.38
C ALA A 161 16.27 -7.05 -2.28
N ALA A 162 17.05 -7.90 -1.61
CA ALA A 162 17.99 -7.49 -0.57
C ALA A 162 19.18 -6.68 -1.10
N GLU A 163 19.66 -7.00 -2.30
CA GLU A 163 20.73 -6.28 -3.02
C GLU A 163 20.30 -4.86 -3.43
N GLU A 164 19.01 -4.67 -3.71
CA GLU A 164 18.40 -3.35 -3.89
C GLU A 164 18.20 -2.58 -2.56
N ASN A 165 18.81 -3.07 -1.47
CA ASN A 165 18.70 -2.52 -0.11
C ASN A 165 17.28 -2.53 0.47
N TYR A 166 16.43 -3.46 0.03
CA TYR A 166 15.12 -3.63 0.65
C TYR A 166 15.25 -4.33 2.01
N ALA A 167 15.13 -3.53 3.09
CA ALA A 167 15.33 -4.00 4.45
C ALA A 167 14.46 -5.24 4.83
N PRO A 168 13.18 -5.35 4.41
CA PRO A 168 12.39 -6.55 4.69
C PRO A 168 12.97 -7.82 4.05
N ALA A 169 13.53 -7.75 2.84
CA ALA A 169 14.18 -8.91 2.21
C ALA A 169 15.47 -9.31 2.93
N GLN A 170 16.29 -8.33 3.32
CA GLN A 170 17.50 -8.60 4.11
C GLN A 170 17.16 -9.28 5.45
N GLU A 171 16.09 -8.83 6.10
CA GLU A 171 15.60 -9.43 7.34
C GLU A 171 15.02 -10.83 7.11
N ALA A 172 14.33 -11.06 5.98
CA ALA A 172 13.86 -12.38 5.58
C ALA A 172 15.00 -13.39 5.49
N ILE A 173 16.06 -13.03 4.78
CA ILE A 173 17.24 -13.88 4.58
C ILE A 173 17.92 -14.17 5.92
N ARG A 174 18.12 -13.15 6.79
CA ARG A 174 18.71 -13.34 8.12
C ARG A 174 17.92 -14.32 8.97
N ASN A 175 16.59 -14.20 8.95
CA ASN A 175 15.71 -15.06 9.74
C ASN A 175 15.68 -16.50 9.22
N ILE A 176 15.65 -16.67 7.89
CA ILE A 176 15.81 -17.95 7.21
C ILE A 176 17.11 -18.64 7.66
N GLN A 177 18.24 -17.93 7.60
CA GLN A 177 19.55 -18.46 7.98
C GLN A 177 19.65 -18.81 9.47
N SER A 178 18.88 -18.10 10.31
CA SER A 178 18.81 -18.32 11.75
C SER A 178 17.86 -19.46 12.14
N GLY A 179 17.20 -20.12 11.18
CA GLY A 179 16.28 -21.23 11.42
C GLY A 179 14.95 -20.80 12.07
N LEU A 180 14.58 -19.53 11.97
CA LEU A 180 13.30 -19.01 12.47
C LEU A 180 12.15 -19.47 11.56
N ASN A 181 10.98 -19.76 12.16
CA ASN A 181 9.85 -20.33 11.44
C ASN A 181 9.26 -19.34 10.41
N ALA A 182 9.18 -19.80 9.16
CA ALA A 182 8.55 -19.15 8.00
C ALA A 182 7.19 -18.48 8.27
N GLN A 183 6.34 -19.15 9.06
CA GLN A 183 4.98 -18.68 9.35
C GLN A 183 4.97 -17.46 10.27
N ILE A 184 5.96 -17.36 11.16
CA ILE A 184 6.16 -16.17 12.01
C ILE A 184 6.62 -15.01 11.12
N PHE A 185 7.47 -15.28 10.14
CA PHE A 185 8.02 -14.25 9.28
C PHE A 185 7.05 -13.74 8.21
N THR A 186 6.28 -14.60 7.55
CA THR A 186 5.19 -14.18 6.65
C THR A 186 4.18 -13.30 7.38
N GLY A 187 3.79 -13.69 8.61
CA GLY A 187 2.97 -12.84 9.48
C GLY A 187 3.64 -11.51 9.87
N LEU A 188 4.97 -11.49 10.07
CA LEU A 188 5.73 -10.26 10.31
C LEU A 188 5.86 -9.38 9.07
N CYS A 189 6.05 -9.94 7.87
CA CYS A 189 6.07 -9.19 6.62
C CYS A 189 4.70 -8.60 6.30
N ASP A 190 3.63 -9.35 6.52
CA ASP A 190 2.27 -8.81 6.44
C ASP A 190 2.10 -7.70 7.48
N LEU A 191 2.57 -7.91 8.72
CA LEU A 191 2.56 -6.85 9.74
C LEU A 191 3.38 -5.63 9.32
N PHE A 192 4.55 -5.79 8.69
CA PHE A 192 5.36 -4.68 8.17
C PHE A 192 4.73 -4.03 6.95
N TYR A 193 4.01 -4.76 6.09
CA TYR A 193 3.23 -4.19 5.00
C TYR A 193 2.03 -3.41 5.51
N TYR A 194 1.29 -3.94 6.47
CA TYR A 194 0.18 -3.24 7.11
C TYR A 194 0.68 -2.09 7.98
N ALA A 195 1.81 -2.24 8.67
CA ALA A 195 2.45 -1.17 9.44
C ALA A 195 3.06 -0.10 8.54
N ALA A 196 3.67 -0.45 7.40
CA ALA A 196 4.09 0.49 6.36
C ALA A 196 2.88 1.12 5.67
N ASN A 197 1.75 0.43 5.53
CA ASN A 197 0.50 1.08 5.12
C ASN A 197 -0.10 1.95 6.22
N VAL A 198 0.29 1.79 7.49
CA VAL A 198 -0.09 2.65 8.62
C VAL A 198 0.94 3.79 8.84
N ILE A 199 2.20 3.64 8.38
CA ILE A 199 3.35 4.52 8.66
C ILE A 199 4.03 5.12 7.40
N ASP A 200 3.72 4.68 6.19
CA ASP A 200 4.27 5.21 4.92
C ASP A 200 3.09 5.75 4.07
N GLU A 201 2.93 7.02 3.73
CA GLU A 201 3.89 8.08 3.36
C GLU A 201 4.76 7.79 2.10
N ARG A 202 4.60 6.63 1.45
CA ARG A 202 5.26 6.31 0.16
C ARG A 202 4.32 5.73 -0.91
N ALA A 203 3.25 6.47 -1.19
CA ALA A 203 2.57 6.41 -2.49
C ALA A 203 2.61 7.76 -3.20
N GLU A 204 3.67 8.55 -2.98
CA GLU A 204 3.90 9.80 -3.71
C GLU A 204 4.76 9.65 -4.98
N ASP A 205 5.23 8.45 -5.35
CA ASP A 205 6.11 8.29 -6.53
C ASP A 205 5.67 7.22 -7.57
N ILE A 206 4.46 6.67 -7.51
CA ILE A 206 4.03 5.68 -8.53
C ILE A 206 2.94 6.22 -9.49
N HIS A 207 2.24 7.32 -9.16
CA HIS A 207 1.33 7.98 -10.11
C HIS A 207 1.31 9.51 -9.97
N ALA A 208 2.46 10.16 -10.23
CA ALA A 208 2.46 11.54 -10.71
C ALA A 208 2.54 11.51 -12.25
N PRO A 209 1.67 12.24 -12.99
CA PRO A 209 1.87 12.39 -14.42
C PRO A 209 3.23 13.04 -14.66
N SER A 210 3.99 12.46 -15.60
CA SER A 210 5.34 12.90 -15.97
C SER A 210 5.41 14.42 -16.16
N GLY A 211 6.20 15.12 -15.35
CA GLY A 211 6.59 16.50 -15.67
C GLY A 211 6.84 17.51 -14.56
N GLU A 212 6.90 17.16 -13.28
CA GLU A 212 7.24 18.14 -12.23
C GLU A 212 8.46 17.73 -11.37
N PRO A 213 9.33 18.69 -10.98
CA PRO A 213 10.54 18.38 -10.23
C PRO A 213 10.18 18.03 -8.79
N VAL A 214 10.46 16.78 -8.41
CA VAL A 214 10.33 16.28 -7.04
C VAL A 214 11.33 17.01 -6.15
N ILE A 215 10.86 17.99 -5.39
CA ILE A 215 11.67 18.63 -4.34
C ILE A 215 11.86 17.59 -3.23
N SER A 216 13.09 17.08 -3.12
CA SER A 216 13.44 16.04 -2.15
C SER A 216 13.11 16.46 -0.71
N ARG A 217 12.76 15.50 0.15
CA ARG A 217 12.51 15.69 1.60
C ARG A 217 13.62 16.49 2.31
N ARG A 218 14.85 16.46 1.77
CA ARG A 218 16.00 17.23 2.25
C ARG A 218 15.85 18.73 1.98
N GLN A 219 15.42 19.12 0.79
CA GLN A 219 15.22 20.54 0.44
C GLN A 219 14.09 21.19 1.25
N ARG A 220 12.99 20.46 1.52
CA ARG A 220 11.91 20.98 2.37
C ARG A 220 12.39 21.29 3.80
N ARG A 221 13.26 20.44 4.37
CA ARG A 221 13.87 20.69 5.70
C ARG A 221 14.80 21.89 5.70
N GLU A 222 15.56 22.11 4.63
CA GLU A 222 16.46 23.26 4.51
C GLU A 222 15.69 24.59 4.33
N GLU A 223 14.59 24.59 3.60
CA GLU A 223 13.74 25.77 3.42
C GLU A 223 12.96 26.13 4.68
N GLN A 224 12.51 25.13 5.44
CA GLN A 224 11.82 25.33 6.71
C GLN A 224 12.76 25.85 7.79
N ALA A 225 13.98 25.31 7.88
CA ALA A 225 15.02 25.84 8.78
C ALA A 225 15.41 27.29 8.44
N LYS A 226 15.42 27.66 7.16
CA LYS A 226 15.66 29.06 6.74
C LYS A 226 14.51 29.99 7.10
N ARG A 227 13.24 29.55 7.00
CA ARG A 227 12.08 30.34 7.42
C ARG A 227 12.05 30.57 8.91
N ASP A 228 12.30 29.54 9.70
CA ASP A 228 12.28 29.61 11.16
C ASP A 228 13.46 30.46 11.70
N GLY A 229 14.62 30.41 11.03
CA GLY A 229 15.77 31.26 11.37
C GLY A 229 15.58 32.76 11.06
N VAL A 230 14.74 33.11 10.09
CA VAL A 230 14.46 34.52 9.74
C VAL A 230 13.42 35.14 10.69
N VAL A 231 12.49 34.35 11.23
CA VAL A 231 11.49 34.82 12.20
C VAL A 231 12.10 35.08 13.59
N MET A 232 13.20 34.41 13.95
CA MET A 232 13.91 34.64 15.21
C MET A 232 14.83 35.88 15.22
N GLN A 233 15.00 36.58 14.10
CA GLN A 233 15.87 37.77 13.98
C GLN A 233 15.11 39.09 13.73
N MET A 234 13.77 39.09 13.82
CA MET A 234 12.95 40.32 13.83
C MET A 234 12.38 40.57 15.21
#